data_AF-A0A955MYU6-F1
#
_entry.id   AF-A0A955MYU6-F1
#
_cell.length_a   1.000
_cell.length_b   1.000
_cell.length_c   1.000
_cell.angle_alpha   90.00
_cell.angle_beta   90.00
_cell.angle_gamma   90.00
#
_symmetry.space_group_name_H-M   'P 1'
#
loop_
_entity.id
_entity.type
_entity.pdbx_description
1 polymer ?
#
loop_
_entity_poly.entity_id
_entity_poly.type
_entity_poly.pdbx_seq_one_letter_code
_entity_poly.pdbx_strand_id
1 'polypeptide(L)'
;MILLLFFLPFFGAGLLACHANRTSIFHARVGQAVLALSLALLAYLTWVWDGSNPIVFEARWAPQLGLSLSLYLDGPALFYCWLILSIALLVFQYS
;
A
#
# COMPACT_ATOMS: atom_id res chain seq x y z
N MET A 1 3.81 10.58 4.41
CA MET A 1 4.39 9.52 3.55
C MET A 1 3.77 8.15 3.82
N ILE A 2 3.73 7.69 5.08
CA ILE A 2 3.12 6.39 5.46
C ILE A 2 1.65 6.26 5.05
N LEU A 3 0.86 7.33 5.22
CA LEU A 3 -0.54 7.37 4.78
C LEU A 3 -0.67 7.21 3.27
N LEU A 4 0.25 7.79 2.50
CA LEU A 4 0.22 7.66 1.05
C LEU A 4 0.51 6.21 0.66
N LEU A 5 1.54 5.58 1.23
CA LEU A 5 1.83 4.16 1.00
C LEU A 5 0.64 3.25 1.37
N PHE A 6 -0.04 3.53 2.50
CA PHE A 6 -1.19 2.77 2.94
C PHE A 6 -2.43 2.98 2.05
N PHE A 7 -2.75 4.23 1.68
CA PHE A 7 -3.95 4.57 0.93
C PHE A 7 -3.81 4.48 -0.60
N LEU A 8 -2.59 4.45 -1.15
CA LEU A 8 -2.34 4.35 -2.59
C LEU A 8 -3.03 3.16 -3.26
N PRO A 9 -2.94 1.91 -2.74
CA PRO A 9 -3.63 0.78 -3.35
C PRO A 9 -5.16 0.96 -3.32
N PHE A 10 -5.72 1.56 -2.28
CA PHE A 10 -7.15 1.86 -2.20
C PHE A 10 -7.56 2.95 -3.19
N PHE A 11 -6.73 3.97 -3.36
CA PHE A 11 -6.97 5.01 -4.36
C PHE A 11 -6.93 4.44 -5.78
N GLY A 12 -5.97 3.56 -6.07
CA GLY A 12 -5.91 2.81 -7.33
C GLY A 12 -7.17 1.98 -7.56
N ALA A 13 -7.59 1.20 -6.56
CA ALA A 13 -8.83 0.42 -6.63
C ALA A 13 -10.07 1.29 -6.88
N GLY A 14 -10.17 2.44 -6.20
CA GLY A 14 -11.24 3.41 -6.42
C GLY A 14 -11.26 3.97 -7.85
N LEU A 15 -10.09 4.30 -8.39
CA LEU A 15 -9.97 4.80 -9.76
C LEU A 15 -10.41 3.74 -10.78
N LEU A 16 -10.00 2.48 -10.58
CA LEU A 16 -10.43 1.34 -11.40
C LEU A 16 -11.94 1.14 -11.32
N ALA A 17 -12.53 1.26 -10.12
CA ALA A 17 -13.97 1.12 -9.90
C ALA A 17 -14.78 2.22 -10.62
N CYS A 18 -14.33 3.48 -10.55
CA CYS A 18 -14.95 4.59 -11.29
C CYS A 18 -14.88 4.41 -12.82
N HIS A 19 -13.90 3.63 -13.30
CA HIS A 19 -13.68 3.35 -14.72
C HIS A 19 -13.97 1.89 -15.07
N ALA A 20 -14.94 1.25 -14.40
CA ALA A 20 -15.27 -0.16 -14.60
C ALA A 20 -15.59 -0.53 -16.07
N ASN A 21 -16.11 0.41 -16.86
CA ASN A 21 -16.46 0.18 -18.28
C ASN A 21 -15.28 0.28 -19.25
N ARG A 22 -14.05 0.53 -18.78
CA ARG A 22 -12.86 0.59 -19.64
C ARG A 22 -12.38 -0.82 -20.02
N THR A 23 -11.45 -0.88 -20.98
CA THR A 23 -10.87 -2.13 -21.44
C THR A 23 -10.02 -2.80 -20.36
N SER A 24 -9.96 -4.13 -20.37
CA SER A 24 -9.10 -4.91 -19.46
C SER A 24 -7.65 -4.42 -19.44
N ILE A 25 -7.12 -4.00 -20.60
CA ILE A 25 -5.76 -3.44 -20.73
C ILE A 25 -5.58 -2.16 -19.89
N PHE A 26 -6.59 -1.28 -19.86
CA PHE A 26 -6.52 -0.08 -19.03
C PHE A 26 -6.44 -0.43 -17.55
N HIS A 27 -7.27 -1.37 -17.09
CA HIS A 27 -7.26 -1.80 -15.69
C HIS A 27 -5.94 -2.44 -15.29
N ALA A 28 -5.38 -3.31 -16.15
CA ALA A 28 -4.09 -3.93 -15.91
C ALA A 28 -2.96 -2.89 -15.79
N ARG A 29 -2.88 -1.92 -16.72
CA ARG A 29 -1.85 -0.88 -16.71
C ARG A 29 -1.93 0.04 -15.50
N VAL A 30 -3.13 0.44 -15.11
CA VAL A 30 -3.35 1.28 -13.92
C VAL A 30 -3.00 0.51 -12.66
N GLY A 31 -3.42 -0.76 -12.54
CA GLY A 31 -3.05 -1.63 -11.42
C GLY A 31 -1.54 -1.80 -11.29
N GLN A 32 -0.85 -2.11 -12.40
CA GLN A 32 0.61 -2.19 -12.46
C GLN A 32 1.27 -0.88 -12.01
N ALA A 33 0.82 0.27 -12.51
CA ALA A 33 1.39 1.57 -12.16
C ALA A 33 1.25 1.89 -10.67
N VAL A 34 0.09 1.62 -10.08
CA VAL A 34 -0.17 1.84 -8.65
C VAL A 34 0.69 0.94 -7.78
N LEU A 35 0.82 -0.35 -8.14
CA LEU A 35 1.65 -1.30 -7.41
C LEU A 35 3.14 -0.98 -7.52
N ALA A 36 3.61 -0.60 -8.71
CA ALA A 36 4.99 -0.19 -8.93
C ALA A 36 5.34 1.08 -8.13
N LEU A 37 4.43 2.06 -8.09
CA LEU A 37 4.60 3.27 -7.29
C LEU A 37 4.62 2.96 -5.78
N SER A 38 3.77 2.03 -5.32
CA SER A 38 3.75 1.55 -3.94
C SER A 38 5.08 0.90 -3.54
N LEU A 39 5.64 0.06 -4.42
CA LEU A 39 6.96 -0.55 -4.23
C LEU A 39 8.08 0.48 -4.21
N ALA A 40 8.06 1.46 -5.11
CA ALA A 40 9.07 2.52 -5.14
C ALA A 40 9.07 3.35 -3.84
N LEU A 41 7.88 3.64 -3.29
CA LEU A 41 7.75 4.32 -2.00
C LEU A 41 8.23 3.46 -0.84
N LEU A 42 7.95 2.15 -0.86
CA LEU A 42 8.44 1.21 0.14
C LEU A 42 9.97 1.10 0.11
N ALA A 43 10.58 1.12 -1.08
CA ALA A 43 12.02 1.10 -1.27
C ALA A 43 12.75 2.33 -0.69
N TYR A 44 12.05 3.44 -0.46
CA TYR A 44 12.60 4.61 0.22
C TYR A 44 12.70 4.42 1.75
N LEU A 45 11.99 3.44 2.32
CA LEU A 45 11.90 3.20 3.77
C LEU A 45 12.92 2.17 4.28
N THR A 46 14.05 1.98 3.59
CA THR A 46 15.08 0.99 3.97
C THR A 46 15.65 1.19 5.37
N TRP A 47 15.63 2.42 5.89
CA TRP A 47 16.09 2.76 7.25
C TRP A 47 15.27 2.15 8.40
N VAL A 48 14.07 1.64 8.14
CA VAL A 48 13.17 1.05 9.16
C VAL A 48 13.45 -0.44 9.33
N TRP A 49 14.26 -1.02 8.44
CA TRP A 49 14.61 -2.43 8.43
C TRP A 49 15.30 -2.90 9.72
N ASP A 50 16.13 -2.04 10.31
CA ASP A 50 16.85 -2.34 11.57
C ASP A 50 15.92 -2.41 12.79
N GLY A 51 14.63 -2.04 12.66
CA GLY A 51 13.66 -2.09 13.74
C GLY A 51 13.90 -1.11 14.89
N SER A 52 15.02 -0.38 14.85
CA SER A 52 15.43 0.61 15.85
C SER A 52 14.60 1.90 15.80
N ASN A 53 14.02 2.22 14.65
CA ASN A 53 13.13 3.37 14.46
C ASN A 53 11.86 2.97 13.70
N PRO A 54 10.89 2.29 14.36
CA PRO A 54 9.63 1.93 13.72
C PRO A 54 8.80 3.18 13.40
N ILE A 55 8.08 3.16 12.27
CA ILE A 55 7.13 4.22 11.95
C ILE A 55 5.81 3.89 12.61
N VAL A 56 5.38 4.77 13.52
CA VAL A 56 4.12 4.65 14.25
C VAL A 56 3.19 5.78 13.82
N PHE A 57 2.00 5.42 13.36
CA PHE A 57 0.92 6.36 13.12
C PHE A 57 -0.30 5.97 13.94
N GLU A 58 -0.84 6.91 14.71
CA GLU A 58 -2.02 6.69 15.53
C GLU A 58 -3.06 7.75 15.19
N ALA A 59 -4.26 7.30 14.84
CA ALA A 59 -5.41 8.16 14.62
C ALA A 59 -6.61 7.65 15.43
N ARG A 60 -7.31 8.57 16.09
CA ARG A 60 -8.56 8.23 16.80
C ARG A 60 -9.66 8.06 15.76
N TRP A 61 -10.06 6.81 15.50
CA TRP A 61 -11.03 6.51 14.46
C TRP A 61 -12.47 6.66 14.96
N ALA A 62 -12.82 6.01 16.08
CA ALA A 62 -14.11 6.14 16.72
C ALA A 62 -13.92 6.25 18.25
N PRO A 63 -13.57 7.46 18.74
CA PRO A 63 -13.20 7.65 20.13
C PRO A 63 -14.34 7.37 21.11
N GLN A 64 -15.59 7.52 20.69
CA GLN A 64 -16.78 7.17 21.48
C GLN A 64 -16.86 5.68 21.80
N LEU A 65 -16.28 4.83 20.95
CA LEU A 65 -16.17 3.38 21.13
C LEU A 65 -14.82 2.95 21.70
N GLY A 66 -13.92 3.90 21.98
CA GLY A 66 -12.54 3.61 22.37
C GLY A 66 -11.68 3.03 21.24
N LEU A 67 -12.09 3.14 19.98
CA LEU A 67 -11.35 2.60 18.83
C LEU A 67 -10.31 3.60 18.30
N SER A 68 -9.06 3.17 18.27
CA SER A 68 -7.95 3.84 17.58
C SER A 68 -7.46 3.00 16.40
N LEU A 69 -7.06 3.70 15.34
CA LEU A 69 -6.37 3.11 14.19
C LEU A 69 -4.88 3.34 14.40
N SER A 70 -4.16 2.26 14.68
CA SER A 70 -2.72 2.27 14.91
C SER A 70 -2.04 1.52 13.77
N LEU A 71 -1.21 2.22 13.01
CA LEU A 71 -0.36 1.64 11.97
C LEU A 71 1.07 1.58 12.52
N TYR A 72 1.59 0.36 12.56
CA TYR A 72 2.94 0.07 13.02
C TYR A 72 3.74 -0.53 11.86
N LEU A 73 4.83 0.13 11.48
CA LEU A 73 5.72 -0.34 10.42
C LEU A 73 7.11 -0.56 11.02
N ASP A 74 7.46 -1.82 11.21
CA ASP A 74 8.76 -2.31 11.65
C ASP A 74 9.43 -3.16 10.55
N GLY A 75 10.62 -3.70 10.83
CA GLY A 75 11.34 -4.54 9.87
C GLY A 75 10.51 -5.73 9.34
N PRO A 76 9.86 -6.52 10.22
CA PRO A 76 8.96 -7.60 9.78
C PRO A 76 7.78 -7.10 8.93
N ALA A 77 7.10 -6.03 9.33
CA ALA A 77 6.00 -5.46 8.54
C ALA A 77 6.48 -4.99 7.16
N LEU A 78 7.66 -4.37 7.07
CA LEU A 78 8.28 -4.00 5.79
C LEU A 78 8.52 -5.20 4.88
N PHE A 79 9.06 -6.30 5.43
CA PHE A 79 9.27 -7.53 4.68
C PHE A 79 7.95 -8.06 4.10
N TYR A 80 6.89 -8.10 4.90
CA TYR A 80 5.56 -8.52 4.42
C TYR A 80 4.99 -7.57 3.36
N CYS A 81 5.15 -6.25 3.53
CA CYS A 81 4.73 -5.28 2.52
C CYS A 81 5.46 -5.50 1.18
N TRP A 82 6.77 -5.76 1.22
CA TRP A 82 7.56 -6.08 0.03
C TRP A 82 7.05 -7.34 -0.66
N LEU A 83 6.77 -8.39 0.11
CA LEU A 83 6.27 -9.66 -0.40
C LEU A 83 4.90 -9.49 -1.06
N ILE A 84 3.95 -8.87 -0.36
CA ILE A 84 2.58 -8.68 -0.85
C ILE A 84 2.57 -7.84 -2.13
N LEU A 85 3.27 -6.70 -2.15
CA LEU A 85 3.29 -5.82 -3.31
C LEU A 85 4.01 -6.44 -4.51
N SER A 86 5.10 -7.17 -4.27
CA SER A 86 5.84 -7.85 -5.35
C SER A 86 5.00 -8.93 -6.00
N ILE A 87 4.32 -9.76 -5.20
CA ILE A 87 3.43 -10.81 -5.71
C ILE A 87 2.24 -10.17 -6.45
N ALA A 88 1.62 -9.14 -5.88
CA ALA A 88 0.53 -8.44 -6.54
C ALA A 88 0.95 -7.87 -7.89
N LEU A 89 2.14 -7.25 -7.98
CA LEU A 89 2.66 -6.72 -9.24
C LEU A 89 2.86 -7.82 -10.28
N LEU A 90 3.39 -8.98 -9.88
CA LEU A 90 3.57 -10.14 -10.77
C LEU A 90 2.23 -10.69 -11.26
N VAL A 91 1.21 -10.76 -10.40
CA VAL A 91 -0.13 -11.21 -10.77
C VAL A 91 -0.74 -10.27 -11.82
N PHE A 92 -0.66 -8.96 -11.61
CA PHE A 92 -1.15 -7.96 -12.57
C PHE A 92 -0.34 -7.90 -13.86
N GLN A 93 0.92 -8.34 -13.84
CA GLN A 93 1.74 -8.48 -15.05
C GLN A 93 1.34 -9.70 -15.88
N TYR A 94 0.83 -10.75 -15.22
CA TYR A 94 0.44 -12.00 -15.86
C TYR A 94 -1.03 -12.03 -16.31
N SER A 95 -1.91 -11.24 -15.69
CA SER A 95 -3.32 -11.09 -16.05
C SER A 95 -3.53 -10.31 -17.34
#